data_AF-A0A7C2TPS8-F1
#
_entry.id   AF-A0A7C2TPS8-F1
#
_cell.length_a   1.000
_cell.length_b   1.000
_cell.length_c   1.000
_cell.angle_alpha   90.00
_cell.angle_beta   90.00
_cell.angle_gamma   90.00
#
_symmetry.space_group_name_H-M   'P 1'
#
loop_
_entity.id
_entity.type
_entity.pdbx_description
1 polymer ?
#
loop_
_entity_poly.entity_id
_entity_poly.type
_entity_poly.pdbx_seq_one_letter_code
_entity_poly.pdbx_strand_id
1 'polypeptide(L)'
;PVYQVWMVILAIIGLIALSENLIPSKISSLAFPSVLNAYFPPTFVVIAFAAIIIGAMIPAAIQALSAANLITRNIYLEYFNRRANERRQVLIGRIFVFVMIVASLIFVLTPAASGLIFYLLTMSYAWLLQTLPAIILSMYWHKLDKYSVGAGWLVGVAFTTYGLFTVNFSSSLLPWLSYMYVGIAGLIFNLIVLFIVHAFVRLLKVRYTSGIMPAEFTDFDEAFAGVKEWRKDDFRAGKE
;
A
#
# COMPACT_ATOMS: atom_id res chain seq x y z
N PRO A 1 -3.10 -16.89 -6.05
CA PRO A 1 -2.89 -18.29 -5.59
C PRO A 1 -1.44 -18.77 -5.73
N VAL A 2 -0.85 -18.74 -6.93
CA VAL A 2 0.51 -19.29 -7.19
C VAL A 2 1.61 -18.55 -6.42
N TYR A 3 1.48 -17.24 -6.20
CA TYR A 3 2.42 -16.45 -5.41
C TYR A 3 2.63 -16.99 -3.98
N GLN A 4 1.58 -17.51 -3.34
CA GLN A 4 1.70 -18.06 -1.99
C GLN A 4 2.59 -19.30 -1.93
N VAL A 5 2.66 -20.08 -3.01
CA VAL A 5 3.54 -21.25 -3.11
C VAL A 5 5.01 -20.82 -3.04
N TRP A 6 5.38 -19.72 -3.70
CA TRP A 6 6.73 -19.16 -3.63
C TRP A 6 7.10 -18.67 -2.23
N MET A 7 6.13 -18.10 -1.50
CA MET A 7 6.35 -17.67 -0.11
C MET A 7 6.63 -18.85 0.84
N VAL A 8 6.01 -20.00 0.61
CA VAL A 8 6.29 -21.22 1.39
C VAL A 8 7.72 -21.69 1.18
N ILE A 9 8.22 -21.66 -0.07
CA ILE A 9 9.62 -22.01 -0.37
C ILE A 9 10.59 -21.04 0.34
N LEU A 10 10.31 -19.74 0.29
CA LEU A 10 11.12 -18.73 0.99
C LEU A 10 11.10 -18.95 2.51
N ALA A 11 9.96 -19.33 3.09
CA ALA A 11 9.85 -19.64 4.51
C ALA A 11 10.72 -20.86 4.89
N ILE A 12 10.73 -21.91 4.07
CA ILE A 12 11.58 -23.09 4.28
C ILE A 12 13.07 -22.69 4.23
N ILE A 13 13.47 -21.86 3.28
CA ILE A 13 14.85 -21.34 3.21
C ILE A 13 15.21 -20.55 4.48
N GLY A 14 14.28 -19.74 4.99
CA GLY A 14 14.45 -19.04 6.27
C GLY A 14 14.63 -19.99 7.45
N LEU A 15 13.92 -21.11 7.49
CA LEU A 15 14.08 -22.14 8.53
C LEU A 15 15.43 -22.85 8.44
N ILE A 16 15.92 -23.14 7.23
CA ILE A 16 17.26 -23.72 7.01
C ILE A 16 18.34 -22.75 7.50
N ALA A 17 18.19 -21.45 7.19
CA ALA A 17 19.11 -20.42 7.67
C ALA A 17 19.19 -20.40 9.21
N LEU A 18 18.04 -20.60 9.87
CA LEU A 18 17.93 -20.63 11.32
C LEU A 18 18.55 -21.90 11.93
N SER A 19 18.32 -23.08 11.34
CA SER A 19 18.87 -24.35 11.87
C SER A 19 20.38 -24.41 11.79
N GLU A 20 20.97 -23.83 10.73
CA GLU A 20 22.40 -23.86 10.46
C GLU A 20 23.15 -22.66 11.08
N ASN A 21 22.46 -21.82 11.86
CA ASN A 21 23.00 -20.59 12.46
C ASN A 21 23.67 -19.63 11.45
N LEU A 22 23.14 -19.57 10.23
CA LEU A 22 23.69 -18.77 9.12
C LEU A 22 23.19 -17.32 9.12
N ILE A 23 22.39 -16.90 10.11
CA ILE A 23 21.80 -15.55 10.18
C ILE A 23 22.77 -14.62 10.93
N PRO A 24 23.51 -13.73 10.23
CA PRO A 24 24.39 -12.78 10.89
C PRO A 24 23.50 -11.79 11.66
N SER A 25 23.77 -11.63 12.95
CA SER A 25 23.22 -10.51 13.74
C SER A 25 21.70 -10.54 13.98
N LYS A 26 21.02 -11.70 13.88
CA LYS A 26 19.55 -11.85 14.08
C LYS A 26 18.68 -11.03 13.11
N ILE A 27 19.23 -10.59 11.98
CA ILE A 27 18.47 -9.84 10.96
C ILE A 27 17.82 -10.84 10.00
N SER A 28 16.50 -11.00 10.09
CA SER A 28 15.74 -12.01 9.33
C SER A 28 15.80 -11.80 7.81
N SER A 29 15.96 -10.57 7.32
CA SER A 29 16.04 -10.27 5.89
C SER A 29 17.29 -10.81 5.20
N LEU A 30 18.35 -11.11 5.96
CA LEU A 30 19.60 -11.68 5.44
C LEU A 30 19.57 -13.21 5.33
N ALA A 31 18.52 -13.88 5.83
CA ALA A 31 18.42 -15.33 5.84
C ALA A 31 18.56 -15.95 4.44
N PHE A 32 17.87 -15.40 3.44
CA PHE A 32 17.92 -15.91 2.07
C PHE A 32 19.30 -15.70 1.41
N PRO A 33 19.90 -14.49 1.41
CA PRO A 33 21.26 -14.29 0.91
C PRO A 33 22.32 -15.16 1.59
N SER A 34 22.21 -15.38 2.91
CA SER A 34 23.16 -16.23 3.65
C SER A 34 23.12 -17.68 3.20
N VAL A 35 21.93 -18.27 3.04
CA VAL A 35 21.78 -19.66 2.57
C VAL A 35 22.32 -19.80 1.15
N LEU A 36 22.05 -18.81 0.29
CA LEU A 36 22.54 -18.81 -1.07
C LEU A 36 24.08 -18.84 -1.12
N ASN A 37 24.74 -18.02 -0.29
CA ASN A 37 26.20 -17.97 -0.22
C ASN A 37 26.83 -19.22 0.45
N ALA A 38 26.09 -19.92 1.32
CA ALA A 38 26.57 -21.11 2.00
C ALA A 38 26.51 -22.38 1.13
N TYR A 39 25.46 -22.56 0.32
CA TYR A 39 25.20 -23.83 -0.37
C TYR A 39 25.48 -23.79 -1.88
N PHE A 40 25.64 -22.62 -2.50
CA PHE A 40 25.83 -22.52 -3.95
C PHE A 40 27.25 -22.10 -4.37
N PRO A 41 27.70 -22.48 -5.58
CA PRO A 41 28.97 -22.04 -6.11
C PRO A 41 29.03 -20.51 -6.30
N PRO A 42 30.20 -19.85 -6.14
CA PRO A 42 30.32 -18.40 -6.23
C PRO A 42 29.75 -17.79 -7.52
N THR A 43 29.95 -18.45 -8.66
CA THR A 43 29.45 -17.98 -9.96
C THR A 43 27.92 -17.88 -9.99
N PHE A 44 27.23 -18.82 -9.33
CA PHE A 44 25.76 -18.81 -9.24
C PHE A 44 25.29 -17.71 -8.29
N VAL A 45 25.96 -17.54 -7.14
CA VAL A 45 25.62 -16.52 -6.14
C VAL A 45 25.66 -15.11 -6.75
N VAL A 46 26.68 -14.81 -7.57
CA VAL A 46 26.79 -13.50 -8.24
C VAL A 46 25.60 -13.25 -9.17
N ILE A 47 25.24 -14.23 -10.00
CA ILE A 47 24.12 -14.11 -10.94
C ILE A 47 22.80 -13.94 -10.17
N ALA A 48 22.60 -14.72 -9.12
CA ALA A 48 21.39 -14.67 -8.31
C ALA A 48 21.27 -13.35 -7.52
N PHE A 49 22.36 -12.81 -6.95
CA PHE A 49 22.34 -11.49 -6.32
C PHE A 49 22.05 -10.37 -7.33
N ALA A 50 22.60 -10.43 -8.54
CA ALA A 50 22.24 -9.50 -9.60
C ALA A 50 20.73 -9.57 -9.94
N ALA A 51 20.18 -10.78 -10.02
CA ALA A 51 18.74 -10.98 -10.26
C ALA A 51 17.87 -10.41 -9.13
N ILE A 52 18.27 -10.58 -7.86
CA ILE A 52 17.55 -9.99 -6.71
C ILE A 52 17.54 -8.47 -6.79
N ILE A 53 18.67 -7.84 -7.10
CA ILE A 53 18.78 -6.39 -7.23
C ILE A 53 17.86 -5.86 -8.34
N ILE A 54 17.92 -6.47 -9.53
CA ILE A 54 17.07 -6.10 -10.66
C ILE A 54 15.59 -6.32 -10.31
N GLY A 55 15.28 -7.46 -9.68
CA GLY A 55 13.94 -7.81 -9.25
C GLY A 55 13.35 -6.86 -8.21
N ALA A 56 14.18 -6.30 -7.32
CA ALA A 56 13.76 -5.30 -6.34
C ALA A 56 13.62 -3.89 -6.93
N MET A 57 14.42 -3.56 -7.95
CA MET A 57 14.45 -2.22 -8.54
C MET A 57 13.16 -1.88 -9.32
N ILE A 58 12.61 -2.85 -10.06
CA ILE A 58 11.43 -2.61 -10.92
C ILE A 58 10.19 -2.25 -10.08
N PRO A 59 9.79 -3.02 -9.04
CA PRO A 59 8.65 -2.67 -8.21
C PRO A 59 8.84 -1.34 -7.48
N ALA A 60 10.06 -1.05 -7.00
CA ALA A 60 10.37 0.19 -6.31
C ALA A 60 10.13 1.43 -7.21
N ALA A 61 10.58 1.39 -8.46
CA ALA A 61 10.38 2.47 -9.41
C ALA A 61 8.90 2.72 -9.73
N ILE A 62 8.14 1.64 -9.95
CA ILE A 62 6.70 1.74 -10.27
C ILE A 62 5.90 2.26 -9.06
N GLN A 63 6.25 1.84 -7.84
CA GLN A 63 5.61 2.32 -6.62
C GLN A 63 5.88 3.81 -6.39
N ALA A 64 7.12 4.27 -6.57
CA ALA A 64 7.48 5.68 -6.45
C ALA A 64 6.72 6.55 -7.48
N LEU A 65 6.61 6.08 -8.73
CA LEU A 65 5.85 6.77 -9.78
C LEU A 65 4.35 6.80 -9.46
N SER A 66 3.79 5.70 -8.96
CA SER A 66 2.39 5.64 -8.55
C SER A 66 2.08 6.63 -7.42
N ALA A 67 2.93 6.67 -6.38
CA ALA A 67 2.81 7.61 -5.27
C ALA A 67 2.89 9.08 -5.75
N ALA A 68 3.83 9.40 -6.63
CA ALA A 68 3.95 10.75 -7.18
C ALA A 68 2.73 11.16 -8.01
N ASN A 69 2.14 10.22 -8.77
CA ASN A 69 0.90 10.47 -9.52
C ASN A 69 -0.28 10.69 -8.57
N LEU A 70 -0.38 9.92 -7.48
CA LEU A 70 -1.41 10.12 -6.46
C LEU A 70 -1.28 11.49 -5.79
N ILE A 71 -0.07 11.91 -5.42
CA ILE A 71 0.16 13.25 -4.83
C ILE A 71 -0.18 14.34 -5.85
N THR A 72 0.26 14.18 -7.10
CA THR A 72 0.01 15.20 -8.13
C THR A 72 -1.48 15.34 -8.44
N ARG A 73 -2.20 14.23 -8.59
CA ARG A 73 -3.63 14.25 -8.95
C ARG A 73 -4.55 14.54 -7.76
N ASN A 74 -4.33 13.90 -6.62
CA ASN A 74 -5.26 13.98 -5.49
C ASN A 74 -4.96 15.15 -4.55
N ILE A 75 -3.71 15.63 -4.51
CA ILE A 75 -3.31 16.72 -3.62
C ILE A 75 -3.06 17.99 -4.43
N TYR A 76 -2.14 17.94 -5.40
CA TYR A 76 -1.72 19.16 -6.11
C TYR A 76 -2.82 19.73 -7.01
N LEU A 77 -3.46 18.93 -7.85
CA LEU A 77 -4.56 19.42 -8.69
C LEU A 77 -5.76 19.85 -7.86
N GLU A 78 -6.21 19.03 -6.91
CA GLU A 78 -7.44 19.30 -6.18
C GLU A 78 -7.36 20.53 -5.26
N TYR A 79 -6.23 20.70 -4.56
CA TYR A 79 -6.08 21.73 -3.51
C TYR A 79 -5.21 22.92 -3.90
N PHE A 80 -4.21 22.75 -4.79
CA PHE A 80 -3.27 23.83 -5.11
C PHE A 80 -3.55 24.48 -6.47
N ASN A 81 -3.75 23.68 -7.53
CA ASN A 81 -3.95 24.22 -8.87
C ASN A 81 -4.77 23.29 -9.78
N ARG A 82 -6.10 23.45 -9.72
CA ARG A 82 -7.09 22.65 -10.47
C ARG A 82 -6.97 22.74 -12.00
N ARG A 83 -6.32 23.79 -12.52
CA ARG A 83 -6.17 24.01 -13.97
C ARG A 83 -4.72 23.92 -14.44
N ALA A 84 -3.87 23.19 -13.72
CA ALA A 84 -2.48 23.06 -14.09
C ALA A 84 -2.33 22.33 -15.44
N ASN A 85 -1.61 22.95 -16.38
CA ASN A 85 -1.25 22.35 -17.67
C ASN A 85 -0.45 21.04 -17.48
N GLU A 86 -0.60 20.08 -18.39
CA GLU A 86 0.02 18.74 -18.34
C GLU A 86 1.53 18.80 -18.08
N ARG A 87 2.24 19.72 -18.76
CA ARG A 87 3.69 19.91 -18.57
C ARG A 87 4.05 20.21 -17.12
N ARG A 88 3.20 20.97 -16.41
CA ARG A 88 3.43 21.33 -15.01
C ARG A 88 3.10 20.18 -14.07
N GLN A 89 2.08 19.39 -14.39
CA GLN A 89 1.78 18.16 -13.64
C GLN A 89 2.95 17.17 -13.73
N VAL A 90 3.52 16.97 -14.92
CA VAL A 90 4.69 16.10 -15.12
C VAL A 90 5.90 16.61 -14.35
N LEU A 91 6.17 17.93 -14.39
CA LEU A 91 7.28 18.52 -13.63
C LEU A 91 7.14 18.26 -12.13
N ILE A 92 5.95 18.46 -11.59
CA ILE A 92 5.66 18.29 -10.16
C ILE A 92 5.72 16.82 -9.77
N GLY A 93 5.18 15.93 -10.59
CA GLY A 93 5.32 14.49 -10.40
C GLY A 93 6.80 14.08 -10.32
N ARG A 94 7.66 14.57 -11.23
CA ARG A 94 9.11 14.30 -11.19
C ARG A 94 9.77 14.82 -9.92
N ILE A 95 9.39 16.02 -9.45
CA ILE A 95 9.89 16.57 -8.19
C ILE A 95 9.50 15.65 -7.02
N PHE A 96 8.24 15.21 -6.94
CA PHE A 96 7.81 14.30 -5.87
C PHE A 96 8.49 12.94 -5.94
N VAL A 97 8.71 12.36 -7.12
CA VAL A 97 9.50 11.13 -7.27
C VAL A 97 10.90 11.34 -6.71
N PHE A 98 11.57 12.44 -7.09
CA PHE A 98 12.91 12.76 -6.60
C PHE A 98 12.94 12.91 -5.07
N VAL A 99 12.00 13.66 -4.50
CA VAL A 99 11.86 13.84 -3.04
C VAL A 99 11.68 12.49 -2.33
N MET A 100 10.83 11.61 -2.85
CA MET A 100 10.59 10.28 -2.28
C MET A 100 11.84 9.39 -2.32
N ILE A 101 12.61 9.43 -3.41
CA ILE A 101 13.87 8.69 -3.53
C ILE A 101 14.88 9.20 -2.50
N VAL A 102 15.05 10.52 -2.39
CA VAL A 102 15.97 11.14 -1.42
C VAL A 102 15.56 10.82 0.01
N ALA A 103 14.26 10.93 0.35
CA ALA A 103 13.74 10.58 1.66
C ALA A 103 13.99 9.10 1.98
N SER A 104 13.77 8.21 1.01
CA SER A 104 14.03 6.78 1.15
C SER A 104 15.53 6.49 1.37
N LEU A 105 16.42 7.19 0.67
CA LEU A 105 17.87 7.05 0.83
C LEU A 105 18.31 7.48 2.24
N ILE A 106 17.85 8.63 2.73
CA ILE A 106 18.11 9.10 4.10
C ILE A 106 17.61 8.06 5.12
N PHE A 107 16.42 7.52 4.88
CA PHE A 107 15.81 6.54 5.77
C PHE A 107 16.62 5.23 5.83
N VAL A 108 17.08 4.72 4.69
CA VAL A 108 17.90 3.49 4.62
C VAL A 108 19.26 3.66 5.29
N LEU A 109 19.87 4.84 5.21
CA LEU A 109 21.16 5.13 5.86
C LEU A 109 21.04 5.30 7.38
N THR A 110 19.82 5.38 7.93
CA THR A 110 19.60 5.53 9.37
C THR A 110 19.71 4.15 10.04
N PRO A 111 20.62 3.94 11.02
CA PRO A 111 20.91 2.62 11.61
C PRO A 111 19.68 1.87 12.17
N ALA A 112 18.67 2.60 12.64
CA ALA A 112 17.41 2.04 13.14
C ALA A 112 16.67 1.19 12.10
N ALA A 113 16.79 1.49 10.80
CA ALA A 113 16.04 0.81 9.75
C ALA A 113 16.57 -0.59 9.41
N SER A 114 17.83 -0.90 9.73
CA SER A 114 18.55 -2.07 9.20
C SER A 114 17.99 -3.43 9.62
N GLY A 115 17.29 -3.51 10.77
CA GLY A 115 16.58 -4.71 11.23
C GLY A 115 15.05 -4.61 11.19
N LEU A 116 14.49 -3.44 10.84
CA LEU A 116 13.07 -3.14 10.99
C LEU A 116 12.27 -3.24 9.68
N ILE A 117 12.90 -3.49 8.53
CA ILE A 117 12.24 -3.44 7.21
C ILE A 117 10.97 -4.28 7.16
N PHE A 118 11.01 -5.50 7.70
CA PHE A 118 9.83 -6.37 7.77
C PHE A 118 8.72 -5.76 8.63
N TYR A 119 9.09 -5.17 9.78
CA TYR A 119 8.14 -4.50 10.67
C TYR A 119 7.54 -3.25 10.04
N LEU A 120 8.31 -2.47 9.28
CA LEU A 120 7.77 -1.32 8.56
C LEU A 120 6.72 -1.73 7.54
N LEU A 121 6.96 -2.83 6.84
CA LEU A 121 6.01 -3.38 5.88
C LEU A 121 4.72 -3.80 6.57
N THR A 122 4.81 -4.56 7.66
CA THR A 122 3.63 -4.98 8.43
C THR A 122 2.91 -3.78 9.06
N MET A 123 3.61 -2.79 9.59
CA MET A 123 3.01 -1.55 10.10
C MET A 123 2.25 -0.78 9.00
N SER A 124 2.85 -0.66 7.81
CA SER A 124 2.23 0.01 6.67
C SER A 124 0.93 -0.69 6.28
N TYR A 125 0.94 -2.02 6.26
CA TYR A 125 -0.28 -2.80 6.02
C TYR A 125 -1.30 -2.68 7.15
N ALA A 126 -0.89 -2.48 8.40
CA ALA A 126 -1.82 -2.26 9.50
C ALA A 126 -2.64 -0.98 9.33
N TRP A 127 -2.02 0.11 8.84
CA TRP A 127 -2.76 1.34 8.49
C TRP A 127 -3.61 1.17 7.24
N LEU A 128 -3.08 0.51 6.21
CA LEU A 128 -3.84 0.22 4.98
C LEU A 128 -5.10 -0.62 5.29
N LEU A 129 -5.00 -1.58 6.21
CA LEU A 129 -6.12 -2.44 6.58
C LEU A 129 -7.33 -1.64 7.09
N GLN A 130 -7.11 -0.46 7.68
CA GLN A 130 -8.19 0.39 8.18
C GLN A 130 -9.04 1.02 7.09
N THR A 131 -8.56 1.08 5.84
CA THR A 131 -9.35 1.57 4.71
C THR A 131 -10.19 0.46 4.07
N LEU A 132 -9.93 -0.82 4.38
CA LEU A 132 -10.69 -1.93 3.80
C LEU A 132 -12.19 -1.87 4.08
N PRO A 133 -12.68 -1.59 5.31
CA PRO A 133 -14.12 -1.46 5.55
C PRO A 133 -14.75 -0.40 4.66
N ALA A 134 -14.06 0.72 4.43
CA ALA A 134 -14.54 1.78 3.57
C ALA A 134 -14.71 1.32 2.11
N ILE A 135 -13.80 0.51 1.60
CA ILE A 135 -13.83 0.01 0.21
C ILE A 135 -14.83 -1.13 0.05
N ILE A 136 -14.73 -2.16 0.90
CA ILE A 136 -15.53 -3.38 0.75
C ILE A 136 -16.99 -3.12 1.14
N LEU A 137 -17.23 -2.49 2.29
CA LEU A 137 -18.61 -2.29 2.76
C LEU A 137 -19.35 -1.27 1.91
N SER A 138 -18.67 -0.26 1.35
CA SER A 138 -19.34 0.68 0.43
C SER A 138 -19.77 0.01 -0.89
N MET A 139 -19.02 -0.99 -1.36
CA MET A 139 -19.36 -1.72 -2.58
C MET A 139 -20.58 -2.64 -2.41
N TYR A 140 -20.74 -3.27 -1.25
CA TYR A 140 -21.86 -4.20 -0.99
C TYR A 140 -23.06 -3.54 -0.30
N TRP A 141 -22.84 -2.48 0.49
CA TRP A 141 -23.88 -1.88 1.33
C TRP A 141 -24.20 -0.44 0.92
N HIS A 142 -25.13 -0.30 -0.02
CA HIS A 142 -25.58 0.98 -0.57
C HIS A 142 -26.16 1.99 0.45
N LYS A 143 -26.56 1.51 1.64
CA LYS A 143 -27.13 2.35 2.71
C LYS A 143 -26.07 2.85 3.70
N LEU A 144 -24.78 2.61 3.44
CA LEU A 144 -23.71 3.01 4.34
C LEU A 144 -23.45 4.51 4.21
N ASP A 145 -23.46 5.22 5.34
CA ASP A 145 -23.22 6.66 5.38
C ASP A 145 -21.73 6.99 5.50
N LYS A 146 -21.33 8.13 4.90
CA LYS A 146 -19.95 8.62 4.91
C LYS A 146 -19.41 8.91 6.31
N TYR A 147 -20.28 9.25 7.27
CA TYR A 147 -19.88 9.62 8.63
C TYR A 147 -19.47 8.38 9.44
N SER A 148 -20.22 7.30 9.33
CA SER A 148 -19.92 6.01 9.99
C SER A 148 -18.63 5.41 9.48
N VAL A 149 -18.44 5.44 8.16
CA VAL A 149 -17.19 4.96 7.52
C VAL A 149 -16.00 5.83 7.95
N GLY A 150 -16.16 7.16 7.94
CA GLY A 150 -15.10 8.08 8.35
C GLY A 150 -14.74 7.95 9.84
N ALA A 151 -15.75 7.81 10.71
CA ALA A 151 -15.54 7.64 12.14
C ALA A 151 -14.85 6.30 12.46
N GLY A 152 -15.31 5.20 11.85
CA GLY A 152 -14.68 3.88 11.98
C GLY A 152 -13.22 3.91 11.51
N TRP A 153 -12.96 4.49 10.33
CA TRP A 153 -11.60 4.65 9.80
C TRP A 153 -10.71 5.45 10.75
N LEU A 154 -11.18 6.60 11.24
CA LEU A 154 -10.40 7.47 12.12
C LEU A 154 -10.05 6.76 13.43
N VAL A 155 -11.02 6.09 14.06
CA VAL A 155 -10.76 5.34 15.31
C VAL A 155 -9.85 4.14 15.05
N GLY A 156 -10.05 3.40 13.96
CA GLY A 156 -9.18 2.29 13.58
C GLY A 156 -7.73 2.70 13.37
N VAL A 157 -7.50 3.82 12.67
CA VAL A 157 -6.17 4.39 12.46
C VAL A 157 -5.57 4.88 13.78
N ALA A 158 -6.34 5.62 14.59
CA ALA A 158 -5.87 6.12 15.89
C ALA A 158 -5.48 4.98 16.83
N PHE A 159 -6.29 3.93 16.91
CA PHE A 159 -6.00 2.74 17.70
C PHE A 159 -4.75 2.01 17.18
N THR A 160 -4.63 1.84 15.86
CA THR A 160 -3.45 1.20 15.24
C THR A 160 -2.17 1.97 15.59
N THR A 161 -2.20 3.30 15.43
CA THR A 161 -1.06 4.18 15.76
C THR A 161 -0.73 4.14 17.25
N TYR A 162 -1.74 4.17 18.13
CA TYR A 162 -1.54 4.02 19.57
C TYR A 162 -0.91 2.66 19.92
N GLY A 163 -1.43 1.58 19.35
CA GLY A 163 -0.88 0.24 19.52
C GLY A 163 0.59 0.15 19.10
N LEU A 164 0.95 0.71 17.95
CA LEU A 164 2.34 0.77 17.49
C LEU A 164 3.25 1.63 18.39
N PHE A 165 2.71 2.71 18.95
CA PHE A 165 3.42 3.53 19.92
C PHE A 165 3.72 2.75 21.21
N THR A 166 2.80 1.93 21.71
CA THR A 166 3.04 1.11 22.92
C THR A 166 4.18 0.10 22.77
N VAL A 167 4.53 -0.26 21.54
CA VAL A 167 5.61 -1.21 21.22
C VAL A 167 6.82 -0.52 20.59
N ASN A 168 6.93 0.81 20.73
CA ASN A 168 8.03 1.64 20.23
C ASN A 168 8.39 1.39 18.76
N PHE A 169 7.38 1.12 17.91
CA PHE A 169 7.59 0.79 16.49
C PHE A 169 8.62 -0.33 16.25
N SER A 170 8.80 -1.22 17.21
CA SER A 170 9.77 -2.33 17.14
C SER A 170 9.10 -3.67 16.85
N SER A 171 7.76 -3.72 16.95
CA SER A 171 6.95 -4.91 16.67
C SER A 171 5.60 -4.49 16.09
N SER A 172 4.94 -5.40 15.38
CA SER A 172 3.55 -5.23 14.95
C SER A 172 2.55 -6.06 15.76
N LEU A 173 3.02 -6.76 16.79
CA LEU A 173 2.21 -7.55 17.71
C LEU A 173 2.06 -6.81 19.03
N LEU A 174 0.85 -6.81 19.59
CA LEU A 174 0.52 -6.11 20.84
C LEU A 174 0.61 -7.06 22.04
N PRO A 175 1.62 -6.95 22.93
CA PRO A 175 1.77 -7.87 24.06
C PRO A 175 0.61 -7.81 25.05
N TRP A 176 0.04 -6.62 25.25
CA TRP A 176 -1.11 -6.37 26.12
C TRP A 176 -2.44 -6.90 25.56
N LEU A 177 -2.43 -7.40 24.31
CA LEU A 177 -3.60 -7.92 23.63
C LEU A 177 -3.31 -9.32 23.05
N SER A 178 -2.72 -10.19 23.88
CA SER A 178 -2.42 -11.59 23.54
C SER A 178 -1.58 -11.76 22.26
N TYR A 179 -0.64 -10.83 22.02
CA TYR A 179 0.20 -10.79 20.81
C TYR A 179 -0.62 -10.70 19.51
N MET A 180 -1.83 -10.15 19.54
CA MET A 180 -2.61 -9.90 18.34
C MET A 180 -1.91 -8.88 17.44
N TYR A 181 -1.96 -9.13 16.13
CA TYR A 181 -1.49 -8.18 15.14
C TYR A 181 -2.28 -6.87 15.22
N VAL A 182 -1.55 -5.76 15.36
CA VAL A 182 -2.11 -4.41 15.58
C VAL A 182 -3.11 -3.99 14.51
N GLY A 183 -2.92 -4.42 13.25
CA GLY A 183 -3.85 -4.13 12.17
C GLY A 183 -5.21 -4.80 12.39
N ILE A 184 -5.23 -6.08 12.75
CA ILE A 184 -6.47 -6.82 13.05
C ILE A 184 -7.16 -6.21 14.26
N ALA A 185 -6.39 -5.91 15.31
CA ALA A 185 -6.92 -5.24 16.49
C ALA A 185 -7.61 -3.92 16.13
N GLY A 186 -6.92 -3.04 15.39
CA GLY A 186 -7.49 -1.78 14.92
C GLY A 186 -8.70 -1.95 14.01
N LEU A 187 -8.71 -2.99 13.16
CA LEU A 187 -9.83 -3.30 12.28
C LEU A 187 -11.09 -3.70 13.07
N ILE A 188 -10.93 -4.44 14.16
CA ILE A 188 -12.05 -4.78 15.05
C ILE A 188 -12.66 -3.50 15.63
N PHE A 189 -11.84 -2.59 16.16
CA PHE A 189 -12.31 -1.30 16.68
C PHE A 189 -12.96 -0.42 15.59
N ASN A 190 -12.38 -0.39 14.39
CA ASN A 190 -12.93 0.30 13.23
C ASN A 190 -14.35 -0.18 12.93
N LEU A 191 -14.54 -1.50 12.80
CA LEU A 191 -15.84 -2.10 12.53
C LEU A 191 -16.84 -1.84 13.66
N ILE A 192 -16.43 -1.98 14.92
CA ILE A 192 -17.29 -1.69 16.08
C ILE A 192 -17.81 -0.25 16.02
N VAL A 193 -16.92 0.73 15.85
CA VAL A 193 -17.30 2.14 15.77
C VAL A 193 -18.17 2.41 14.55
N LEU A 194 -17.82 1.84 13.40
CA LEU A 194 -18.61 1.97 12.18
C LEU A 194 -20.04 1.49 12.41
N PHE A 195 -20.25 0.31 12.99
CA PHE A 195 -21.59 -0.21 13.25
C PHE A 195 -22.36 0.60 14.29
N ILE A 196 -21.70 1.07 15.35
CA ILE A 196 -22.31 1.90 16.37
C ILE A 196 -22.77 3.23 15.77
N VAL A 197 -21.88 3.94 15.07
CA VAL A 197 -22.19 5.23 14.45
C VAL A 197 -23.29 5.05 13.40
N HIS A 198 -23.25 3.96 12.63
CA HIS A 198 -24.28 3.66 11.64
C HIS A 198 -25.66 3.45 12.28
N ALA A 199 -25.72 2.75 13.42
CA ALA A 199 -26.96 2.60 14.19
C ALA A 199 -27.49 3.95 14.68
N PHE A 200 -26.63 4.81 15.22
CA PHE A 200 -26.99 6.16 15.68
C PHE A 200 -27.47 7.06 14.54
N VAL A 201 -26.79 7.04 13.39
CA VAL A 201 -27.15 7.83 12.20
C VAL A 201 -28.53 7.43 11.67
N ARG A 202 -28.84 6.12 11.67
CA ARG A 202 -30.19 5.63 11.31
C ARG A 202 -31.25 6.05 12.33
N LEU A 203 -30.94 5.96 13.62
CA LEU A 203 -31.85 6.37 14.70
C LEU A 203 -32.20 7.86 14.62
N LEU A 204 -31.22 8.70 14.32
CA LEU A 204 -31.37 10.15 14.23
C LEU A 204 -31.94 10.63 12.88
N LYS A 205 -32.25 9.72 11.94
CA LYS A 205 -32.74 10.03 10.58
C LYS A 205 -31.94 11.15 9.90
N VAL A 206 -30.63 11.19 10.13
CA VAL A 206 -29.76 12.20 9.51
C VAL A 206 -29.89 12.04 7.99
N ARG A 207 -30.23 13.11 7.28
CA ARG A 207 -30.21 13.10 5.82
C ARG A 207 -28.77 13.03 5.36
N TYR A 208 -28.37 11.90 4.79
CA TYR A 208 -27.11 11.77 4.08
C TYR A 208 -27.40 11.36 2.65
N THR A 209 -26.72 12.01 1.70
CA THR A 209 -26.72 11.63 0.30
C THR A 209 -25.78 10.41 0.17
N SER A 210 -26.28 9.22 0.51
CA SER A 210 -25.61 7.96 0.15
C SER A 210 -26.20 7.44 -1.14
N GLY A 211 -25.43 7.55 -2.20
CA GLY A 211 -25.75 6.97 -3.49
C GLY A 211 -24.82 7.60 -4.50
N ILE A 212 -23.98 6.78 -5.12
CA ILE A 212 -23.49 7.11 -6.45
C ILE A 212 -24.76 7.23 -7.28
N MET A 213 -25.10 8.43 -7.73
CA MET A 213 -26.29 8.61 -8.55
C MET A 213 -26.02 7.94 -9.89
N PRO A 214 -27.00 7.29 -10.54
CA PRO A 214 -26.82 6.78 -11.91
C PRO A 214 -26.26 7.84 -12.88
N ALA A 215 -26.54 9.12 -12.61
CA ALA A 215 -26.01 10.28 -13.34
C ALA A 215 -24.50 10.56 -13.15
N GLU A 216 -23.82 9.98 -12.16
CA GLU A 216 -22.34 10.07 -12.05
C GLU A 216 -21.64 9.08 -12.99
N PHE A 217 -22.35 8.07 -13.51
CA PHE A 217 -21.79 7.17 -14.53
C PHE A 217 -21.91 7.74 -15.95
N THR A 218 -22.79 8.72 -16.19
CA THR A 218 -22.93 9.35 -17.51
C THR A 218 -21.82 10.34 -17.85
N ASP A 219 -21.12 10.88 -16.84
CA ASP A 219 -19.92 11.72 -17.04
C ASP A 219 -18.77 10.94 -17.69
N PHE A 220 -18.70 9.62 -17.49
CA PHE A 220 -17.71 8.78 -18.17
C PHE A 220 -17.95 8.76 -19.68
N ASP A 221 -19.19 8.55 -20.12
CA ASP A 221 -19.52 8.51 -21.55
C ASP A 221 -19.37 9.89 -22.21
N GLU A 222 -19.73 10.98 -21.53
CA GLU A 222 -19.53 12.35 -22.04
C GLU A 222 -18.04 12.74 -22.12
N ALA A 223 -17.21 12.30 -21.16
CA ALA A 223 -15.77 12.56 -21.18
C ALA A 223 -15.06 11.85 -22.36
N PHE A 224 -15.62 10.74 -22.86
CA PHE A 224 -15.12 10.01 -24.04
C PHE A 224 -15.88 10.33 -25.32
N ALA A 225 -17.01 11.06 -25.29
CA ALA A 225 -17.77 11.44 -26.47
C ALA A 225 -16.98 12.30 -27.47
N GLY A 226 -15.94 13.00 -27.02
CA GLY A 226 -15.00 13.76 -27.86
C GLY A 226 -13.72 13.01 -28.25
N VAL A 227 -13.53 11.78 -27.77
CA VAL A 227 -12.33 10.99 -28.05
C VAL A 227 -12.58 10.17 -29.31
N LYS A 228 -11.84 10.47 -30.38
CA LYS A 228 -11.91 9.73 -31.65
C LYS A 228 -11.71 8.24 -31.36
N GLU A 229 -12.76 7.46 -31.57
CA GLU A 229 -12.71 6.02 -31.46
C GLU A 229 -11.88 5.49 -32.65
N TRP A 230 -10.64 5.06 -32.38
CA TRP A 230 -9.73 4.58 -33.41
C TRP A 230 -10.28 3.28 -34.00
N ARG A 231 -10.79 3.34 -35.23
CA ARG A 231 -11.20 2.15 -35.97
C ARG A 231 -9.98 1.47 -36.55
N LYS A 232 -10.03 0.15 -36.72
CA LYS A 232 -8.96 -0.64 -37.37
C LYS A 232 -8.55 -0.08 -38.75
N ASP A 233 -9.44 0.66 -39.39
CA ASP A 233 -9.27 1.27 -40.70
C ASP A 233 -8.33 2.49 -40.67
N ASP A 234 -8.25 3.21 -39.54
CA ASP A 234 -7.37 4.39 -39.37
C ASP A 234 -5.87 4.02 -39.45
N PHE A 235 -5.52 2.77 -39.17
CA PHE A 235 -4.14 2.27 -39.21
C PHE A 235 -3.72 1.71 -40.57
N ARG A 236 -4.63 1.68 -41.57
CA ARG A 236 -4.32 1.19 -42.92
C ARG A 236 -3.85 2.27 -43.89
N ALA A 237 -4.03 3.56 -43.57
CA ALA A 237 -3.71 4.67 -44.46
C ALA A 237 -2.23 5.11 -44.47
N GLY A 238 -1.33 4.39 -43.81
CA GLY A 238 0.11 4.72 -43.71
C GLY A 238 1.04 3.79 -44.48
N LYS A 239 0.53 2.97 -45.41
CA LYS A 239 1.32 2.09 -46.26
C LYS A 239 0.96 2.27 -47.74
N GLU A 240 1.32 3.41 -48.30
CA GLU A 240 1.66 3.55 -49.72
C GLU A 240 2.92 4.42 -49.84
#